data_AF-A0A2A5E4M1-F1
#
_entry.id   AF-A0A2A5E4M1-F1
#
_cell.length_a   1.000
_cell.length_b   1.000
_cell.length_c   1.000
_cell.angle_alpha   90.00
_cell.angle_beta   90.00
_cell.angle_gamma   90.00
#
_symmetry.space_group_name_H-M   'P 1'
#
loop_
_entity.id
_entity.type
_entity.pdbx_description
1 polymer ?
#
loop_
_entity_poly.entity_id
_entity_poly.type
_entity_poly.pdbx_seq_one_letter_code
_entity_poly.pdbx_strand_id
1 'polypeptide(L)'
;MLKKVFSQPSLKEKRPCVGCQVPCNCTGSSTCTCKCNWDCEFISIEISSDPIHFPIEKYIIPLVYELNVLRLCPTYYSCEGHANDMGEVVKFPMVYFYSEIILMPVLFAEYIEQLKIDKILVYDWHIVALGFSPNMIPSYSMKINNNAKIKYRLDYLQNDIKKLSNGLAYNIQLLAKKNLNKLLA
;
A
#
# COMPACT_ATOMS: atom_id res chain seq x y z
N MET A 1 9.22 -18.56 -5.24
CA MET A 1 9.09 -17.15 -4.78
C MET A 1 7.97 -16.42 -5.53
N LEU A 2 8.07 -16.22 -6.85
CA LEU A 2 7.03 -15.58 -7.68
C LEU A 2 5.62 -16.22 -7.58
N LYS A 3 5.55 -17.56 -7.52
CA LYS A 3 4.27 -18.28 -7.31
C LYS A 3 3.47 -17.76 -6.12
N LYS A 4 4.14 -17.43 -5.00
CA LYS A 4 3.47 -16.90 -3.81
C LYS A 4 2.82 -15.54 -4.07
N VAL A 5 3.35 -14.73 -5.00
CA VAL A 5 2.83 -13.38 -5.31
C VAL A 5 1.55 -13.49 -6.11
N PHE A 6 1.54 -14.24 -7.21
CA PHE A 6 0.37 -14.33 -8.07
C PHE A 6 -0.67 -15.37 -7.63
N SER A 7 -0.39 -16.15 -6.59
CA SER A 7 -1.34 -17.06 -5.95
C SER A 7 -2.09 -16.39 -4.78
N GLN A 8 -1.90 -15.09 -4.54
CA GLN A 8 -2.62 -14.41 -3.48
C GLN A 8 -4.10 -14.32 -3.79
N PRO A 9 -5.00 -14.62 -2.83
CA PRO A 9 -6.42 -14.55 -3.06
C PRO A 9 -6.84 -13.13 -3.38
N SER A 10 -7.77 -13.00 -4.32
CA SER A 10 -8.42 -11.74 -4.65
C SER A 10 -9.24 -11.20 -3.47
N LEU A 11 -9.66 -9.94 -3.62
CA LEU A 11 -10.62 -9.30 -2.71
C LEU A 11 -11.91 -10.09 -2.54
N LYS A 12 -12.33 -10.84 -3.57
CA LYS A 12 -13.57 -11.63 -3.54
C LYS A 12 -13.41 -12.94 -2.77
N GLU A 13 -12.19 -13.48 -2.70
CA GLU A 13 -11.92 -14.78 -2.08
C GLU A 13 -11.58 -14.66 -0.60
N LYS A 14 -10.92 -13.57 -0.18
CA LYS A 14 -10.52 -13.38 1.21
C LYS A 14 -10.58 -11.90 1.60
N ARG A 15 -10.97 -11.62 2.85
CA ARG A 15 -10.98 -10.26 3.40
C ARG A 15 -9.55 -9.68 3.46
N PRO A 16 -9.34 -8.37 3.25
CA PRO A 16 -8.02 -7.76 3.35
C PRO A 16 -7.59 -7.47 4.78
N CYS A 17 -8.51 -7.00 5.62
CA CYS A 17 -8.29 -6.82 7.05
C CYS A 17 -8.10 -8.18 7.73
N VAL A 18 -6.92 -8.41 8.29
CA VAL A 18 -6.58 -9.64 8.98
C VAL A 18 -7.35 -9.68 10.29
N GLY A 19 -8.28 -10.63 10.44
CA GLY A 19 -9.07 -10.76 11.68
C GLY A 19 -10.41 -10.03 11.67
N CYS A 20 -10.77 -9.37 10.56
CA CYS A 20 -12.12 -8.89 10.18
C CYS A 20 -13.31 -9.63 10.82
N GLN A 21 -13.80 -9.24 12.00
CA GLN A 21 -15.00 -9.84 12.61
C GLN A 21 -16.30 -9.08 12.31
N VAL A 22 -16.22 -7.89 11.71
CA VAL A 22 -17.42 -7.09 11.37
C VAL A 22 -18.32 -7.89 10.42
N PRO A 23 -19.56 -8.24 10.82
CA PRO A 23 -20.47 -9.01 9.99
C PRO A 23 -20.89 -8.20 8.76
N CYS A 24 -20.97 -8.85 7.60
CA CYS A 24 -21.49 -8.17 6.41
C CYS A 24 -23.00 -7.95 6.52
N ASN A 25 -23.45 -6.71 6.28
CA ASN A 25 -24.88 -6.37 6.22
C ASN A 25 -25.69 -7.18 5.19
N CYS A 26 -25.03 -7.85 4.25
CA CYS A 26 -25.66 -8.66 3.21
C CYS A 26 -26.10 -10.06 3.70
N THR A 27 -25.31 -10.70 4.56
CA THR A 27 -25.46 -12.11 4.94
C THR A 27 -25.34 -12.33 6.45
N GLY A 28 -24.99 -11.30 7.22
CA GLY A 28 -24.60 -11.39 8.63
C GLY A 28 -23.27 -12.10 8.88
N SER A 29 -22.60 -12.59 7.83
CA SER A 29 -21.37 -13.37 7.98
C SER A 29 -20.13 -12.49 8.14
N SER A 30 -19.25 -12.86 9.06
CA SER A 30 -17.90 -12.29 9.21
C SER A 30 -16.90 -12.79 8.15
N THR A 31 -17.32 -13.66 7.23
CA THR A 31 -16.49 -14.14 6.12
C THR A 31 -16.88 -13.54 4.76
N CYS A 32 -18.00 -12.79 4.64
CA CYS A 32 -18.33 -12.17 3.34
C CYS A 32 -17.31 -11.08 2.99
N THR A 33 -16.90 -11.10 1.73
CA THR A 33 -15.97 -10.13 1.12
C THR A 33 -16.67 -9.14 0.20
N CYS A 34 -17.92 -9.41 -0.14
CA CYS A 34 -18.78 -8.73 -1.11
C CYS A 34 -18.88 -7.20 -0.99
N LYS A 35 -18.68 -6.64 0.21
CA LYS A 35 -18.66 -5.18 0.46
C LYS A 35 -17.34 -4.69 1.08
N CYS A 36 -16.30 -5.51 1.10
CA CYS A 36 -14.99 -5.08 1.59
C CYS A 36 -14.36 -4.08 0.60
N ASN A 37 -14.09 -2.87 1.08
CA ASN A 37 -13.38 -1.83 0.35
C ASN A 37 -12.64 -0.92 1.36
N TRP A 38 -11.82 -0.02 0.84
CA TRP A 38 -11.05 0.93 1.65
C TRP A 38 -11.89 2.06 2.27
N ASP A 39 -13.18 2.16 1.93
CA ASP A 39 -14.13 3.15 2.47
C ASP A 39 -15.01 2.55 3.59
N CYS A 40 -14.67 1.34 4.07
CA CYS A 40 -15.33 0.72 5.21
C CYS A 40 -15.11 1.57 6.47
N GLU A 41 -16.17 1.85 7.24
CA GLU A 41 -16.11 2.71 8.43
C GLU A 41 -15.14 2.20 9.52
N PHE A 42 -14.90 0.90 9.57
CA PHE A 42 -14.00 0.27 10.54
C PHE A 42 -12.55 0.16 10.05
N ILE A 43 -12.26 0.52 8.80
CA ILE A 43 -11.01 0.15 8.15
C ILE A 43 -9.77 0.76 8.82
N SER A 44 -9.88 1.98 9.35
CA SER A 44 -8.76 2.67 10.01
C SER A 44 -8.25 1.91 11.23
N ILE A 45 -9.15 1.20 11.92
CA ILE A 45 -8.87 0.37 13.09
C ILE A 45 -8.43 -1.03 12.63
N GLU A 46 -9.19 -1.66 11.73
CA GLU A 46 -9.03 -3.06 11.35
C GLU A 46 -7.74 -3.40 10.59
N ILE A 47 -7.05 -2.41 10.01
CA ILE A 47 -5.77 -2.61 9.32
C ILE A 47 -4.59 -1.97 10.06
N SER A 48 -4.83 -1.34 11.21
CA SER A 48 -3.75 -0.82 12.04
C SER A 48 -3.12 -1.93 12.88
N SER A 49 -1.80 -1.87 13.06
CA SER A 49 -1.08 -2.71 14.03
C SER A 49 -1.28 -2.25 15.48
N ASP A 50 -1.69 -0.99 15.69
CA ASP A 50 -2.03 -0.42 16.99
C ASP A 50 -3.28 0.47 16.84
N PRO A 51 -4.48 -0.12 16.75
CA PRO A 51 -5.71 0.61 16.48
C PRO A 51 -6.10 1.62 17.58
N ILE A 52 -5.60 1.43 18.80
CA ILE A 52 -5.97 2.26 19.96
C ILE A 52 -5.19 3.57 19.91
N HIS A 53 -3.87 3.50 19.70
CA HIS A 53 -3.02 4.69 19.73
C HIS A 53 -2.78 5.28 18.35
N PHE A 54 -2.82 4.47 17.30
CA PHE A 54 -2.44 4.85 15.94
C PHE A 54 -3.42 4.29 14.89
N PRO A 55 -4.69 4.72 14.88
CA PRO A 55 -5.61 4.40 13.79
C PRO A 55 -5.05 4.94 12.47
N ILE A 56 -5.27 4.22 11.36
CA ILE A 56 -4.76 4.64 10.05
C ILE A 56 -5.49 5.90 9.57
N GLU A 57 -4.70 6.86 9.10
CA GLU A 57 -5.18 8.17 8.66
C GLU A 57 -5.91 8.08 7.31
N LYS A 58 -6.94 8.92 7.14
CA LYS A 58 -7.94 8.79 6.07
C LYS A 58 -7.32 8.70 4.67
N TYR A 59 -6.35 9.55 4.35
CA TYR A 59 -5.83 9.66 2.99
C TYR A 59 -4.78 8.59 2.67
N ILE A 60 -4.20 7.90 3.67
CA ILE A 60 -3.26 6.79 3.45
C ILE A 60 -3.94 5.41 3.44
N ILE A 61 -5.17 5.31 3.99
CA ILE A 61 -5.96 4.06 4.04
C ILE A 61 -5.98 3.30 2.70
N PRO A 62 -6.25 3.92 1.53
CA PRO A 62 -6.34 3.17 0.27
C PRO A 62 -5.06 2.38 -0.05
N LEU A 63 -3.90 2.95 0.27
CA LEU A 63 -2.61 2.33 -0.02
C LEU A 63 -2.32 1.19 0.95
N VAL A 64 -2.55 1.44 2.24
CA VAL A 64 -2.39 0.41 3.29
C VAL A 64 -3.38 -0.74 3.05
N TYR A 65 -4.59 -0.44 2.59
CA TYR A 65 -5.60 -1.44 2.23
C TYR A 65 -5.09 -2.36 1.12
N GLU A 66 -4.60 -1.83 0.00
CA GLU A 66 -4.09 -2.65 -1.11
C GLU A 66 -2.87 -3.49 -0.74
N LEU A 67 -1.98 -2.96 0.11
CA LEU A 67 -0.86 -3.75 0.65
C LEU A 67 -1.37 -4.92 1.52
N ASN A 68 -2.45 -4.70 2.29
CA ASN A 68 -3.13 -5.77 3.02
C ASN A 68 -3.83 -6.78 2.10
N VAL A 69 -4.37 -6.36 0.94
CA VAL A 69 -4.88 -7.30 -0.08
C VAL A 69 -3.79 -8.25 -0.56
N LEU A 70 -2.55 -7.76 -0.72
CA LEU A 70 -1.43 -8.60 -1.12
C LEU A 70 -1.04 -9.63 -0.05
N ARG A 71 -1.26 -9.37 1.24
CA ARG A 71 -0.96 -10.28 2.37
C ARG A 71 0.50 -10.76 2.46
N LEU A 72 1.38 -10.12 1.70
CA LEU A 72 2.80 -10.40 1.62
C LEU A 72 3.64 -9.23 2.15
N CYS A 73 2.99 -8.11 2.43
CA CYS A 73 3.63 -6.87 2.86
C CYS A 73 2.98 -6.31 4.12
N PRO A 74 3.16 -6.95 5.30
CA PRO A 74 2.63 -6.41 6.55
C PRO A 74 3.17 -4.99 6.77
N THR A 75 2.26 -4.03 6.90
CA THR A 75 2.58 -2.63 7.15
C THR A 75 2.76 -2.42 8.65
N TYR A 76 3.75 -1.62 9.04
CA TYR A 76 4.00 -1.31 10.46
C TYR A 76 4.13 0.19 10.73
N TYR A 77 4.12 1.02 9.70
CA TYR A 77 4.02 2.45 9.83
C TYR A 77 3.40 3.03 8.56
N SER A 78 2.56 4.05 8.71
CA SER A 78 2.03 4.83 7.61
C SER A 78 1.81 6.27 8.04
N CYS A 79 1.88 7.19 7.09
CA CYS A 79 1.59 8.60 7.28
C CYS A 79 0.91 9.14 6.02
N GLU A 80 -0.16 9.91 6.16
CA GLU A 80 -0.84 10.57 5.03
C GLU A 80 -0.18 11.88 4.58
N GLY A 81 0.74 12.37 5.39
CA GLY A 81 1.45 13.62 5.19
C GLY A 81 0.71 14.80 5.82
N HIS A 82 1.46 15.82 6.21
CA HIS A 82 0.92 16.97 6.91
C HIS A 82 1.56 18.26 6.43
N ALA A 83 0.79 19.33 6.50
CA ALA A 83 1.23 20.69 6.25
C ALA A 83 1.13 21.54 7.53
N ASN A 84 1.94 22.58 7.62
CA ASN A 84 1.79 23.61 8.66
C ASN A 84 0.65 24.58 8.31
N ASP A 85 0.40 25.57 9.18
CA ASP A 85 -0.64 26.58 9.00
C ASP A 85 -0.43 27.47 7.76
N MET A 86 0.78 27.50 7.21
CA MET A 86 1.11 28.21 5.97
C MET A 86 0.87 27.35 4.71
N GLY A 87 0.42 26.10 4.88
CA GLY A 87 0.20 25.15 3.80
C GLY A 87 1.48 24.48 3.27
N GLU A 88 2.61 24.64 3.96
CA GLU A 88 3.87 24.00 3.58
C GLU A 88 3.92 22.57 4.11
N VAL A 89 4.30 21.62 3.27
CA VAL A 89 4.41 20.20 3.66
C VAL A 89 5.56 20.04 4.67
N VAL A 90 5.22 19.69 5.91
CA VAL A 90 6.19 19.43 7.00
C VAL A 90 6.50 17.94 7.14
N LYS A 91 5.60 17.07 6.67
CA LYS A 91 5.79 15.62 6.68
C LYS A 91 5.22 15.03 5.41
N PHE A 92 6.02 14.25 4.69
CA PHE A 92 5.59 13.58 3.47
C PHE A 92 4.79 12.32 3.78
N PRO A 93 3.84 11.94 2.91
CA PRO A 93 3.22 10.63 3.01
C PRO A 93 4.24 9.52 2.78
N MET A 94 4.06 8.43 3.51
CA MET A 94 4.88 7.23 3.36
C MET A 94 4.20 6.01 3.99
N VAL A 95 4.55 4.83 3.50
CA VAL A 95 4.18 3.55 4.13
C VAL A 95 5.42 2.69 4.28
N TYR A 96 5.62 2.12 5.46
CA TYR A 96 6.66 1.14 5.73
C TYR A 96 6.05 -0.24 5.87
N PHE A 97 6.70 -1.22 5.26
CA PHE A 97 6.23 -2.60 5.24
C PHE A 97 7.40 -3.58 5.28
N TYR A 98 7.12 -4.78 5.78
CA TYR A 98 8.02 -5.92 5.74
C TYR A 98 7.80 -6.72 4.46
N SER A 99 8.84 -7.37 3.92
CA SER A 99 8.66 -8.40 2.89
C SER A 99 9.81 -9.40 2.91
N GLU A 100 9.49 -10.68 3.07
CA GLU A 100 10.44 -11.79 2.89
C GLU A 100 10.69 -12.10 1.41
N ILE A 101 9.82 -11.61 0.53
CA ILE A 101 9.95 -11.78 -0.91
C ILE A 101 10.75 -10.59 -1.44
N ILE A 102 12.04 -10.81 -1.69
CA ILE A 102 12.99 -9.80 -2.21
C ILE A 102 12.49 -9.16 -3.52
N LEU A 103 11.66 -9.86 -4.28
CA LEU A 103 11.11 -9.35 -5.54
C LEU A 103 9.98 -8.32 -5.35
N MET A 104 9.31 -8.27 -4.19
CA MET A 104 8.22 -7.30 -3.94
C MET A 104 8.65 -5.85 -4.14
N PRO A 105 9.76 -5.35 -3.54
CA PRO A 105 10.21 -3.98 -3.78
C PRO A 105 10.51 -3.69 -5.26
N VAL A 106 10.97 -4.69 -6.03
CA VAL A 106 11.21 -4.55 -7.47
C VAL A 106 9.90 -4.42 -8.24
N LEU A 107 8.89 -5.24 -7.93
CA LEU A 107 7.57 -5.17 -8.57
C LEU A 107 6.86 -3.85 -8.25
N PHE A 108 6.98 -3.37 -7.01
CA PHE A 108 6.45 -2.06 -6.63
C PHE A 108 7.18 -0.93 -7.36
N ALA A 109 8.51 -1.00 -7.49
CA ALA A 109 9.27 -0.02 -8.26
C ALA A 109 8.87 -0.01 -9.75
N GLU A 110 8.70 -1.18 -10.38
CA GLU A 110 8.22 -1.30 -11.77
C GLU A 110 6.80 -0.71 -11.92
N TYR A 111 5.90 -0.98 -10.98
CA TYR A 111 4.55 -0.42 -10.97
C TYR A 111 4.55 1.11 -10.84
N ILE A 112 5.31 1.65 -9.89
CA ILE A 112 5.43 3.10 -9.68
C ILE A 112 6.03 3.78 -10.91
N GLU A 113 7.08 3.19 -11.50
CA GLU A 113 7.71 3.72 -12.71
C GLU A 113 6.74 3.73 -13.89
N GLN A 114 5.93 2.69 -14.06
CA GLN A 114 4.89 2.67 -15.09
C GLN A 114 3.88 3.82 -14.91
N LEU A 115 3.39 4.04 -13.69
CA LEU A 115 2.47 5.15 -13.41
C LEU A 115 3.12 6.52 -13.65
N LYS A 116 4.43 6.66 -13.42
CA LYS A 116 5.19 7.86 -13.73
C LYS A 116 5.33 8.08 -15.23
N ILE A 117 5.71 7.05 -15.99
CA ILE A 117 5.81 7.09 -17.46
C ILE A 117 4.47 7.48 -18.08
N ASP A 118 3.38 6.93 -17.55
CA ASP A 118 2.01 7.22 -17.98
C ASP A 118 1.50 8.59 -17.50
N LYS A 119 2.33 9.37 -16.78
CA LYS A 119 2.03 10.68 -16.19
C LYS A 119 0.80 10.67 -15.28
N ILE A 120 0.54 9.52 -14.65
CA ILE A 120 -0.53 9.36 -13.66
C ILE A 120 -0.10 10.05 -12.36
N LEU A 121 1.13 9.80 -11.89
CA LEU A 121 1.66 10.42 -10.67
C LEU A 121 2.17 11.84 -10.96
N VAL A 122 1.94 12.76 -10.03
CA VAL A 122 2.44 14.13 -10.09
C VAL A 122 3.87 14.21 -9.56
N TYR A 123 4.15 13.50 -8.47
CA TYR A 123 5.45 13.50 -7.82
C TYR A 123 6.18 12.17 -7.99
N ASP A 124 7.50 12.22 -7.82
CA ASP A 124 8.36 11.06 -7.91
C ASP A 124 8.27 10.21 -6.64
N TRP A 125 7.51 9.12 -6.70
CA TRP A 125 7.49 8.07 -5.68
C TRP A 125 8.58 7.03 -5.94
N HIS A 126 9.07 6.39 -4.89
CA HIS A 126 10.03 5.30 -5.01
C HIS A 126 9.93 4.29 -3.85
N ILE A 127 10.65 3.17 -4.01
CA ILE A 127 10.86 2.18 -2.97
C ILE A 127 12.28 2.30 -2.42
N VAL A 128 12.41 2.31 -1.09
CA VAL A 128 13.71 2.37 -0.40
C VAL A 128 13.82 1.24 0.60
N ALA A 129 14.90 0.47 0.54
CA ALA A 129 15.26 -0.50 1.57
C ALA A 129 15.71 0.23 2.84
N LEU A 130 15.18 -0.20 3.99
CA LEU A 130 15.50 0.39 5.29
C LEU A 130 16.61 -0.41 5.96
N GLY A 131 17.58 0.27 6.57
CA GLY A 131 18.76 -0.37 7.17
C GLY A 131 18.52 -1.07 8.51
N PHE A 132 17.32 -0.93 9.09
CA PHE A 132 16.98 -1.55 10.38
C PHE A 132 15.57 -2.12 10.33
N SER A 133 15.44 -3.38 10.78
CA SER A 133 14.18 -4.06 11.00
C SER A 133 14.21 -4.72 12.37
N PRO A 134 13.28 -4.37 13.29
CA PRO A 134 13.22 -4.97 14.62
C PRO A 134 13.12 -6.51 14.61
N ASN A 135 12.56 -7.07 13.54
CA ASN A 135 12.22 -8.49 13.45
C ASN A 135 13.16 -9.27 12.53
N MET A 136 14.29 -8.68 12.08
CA MET A 136 15.21 -9.25 11.09
C MET A 136 14.57 -9.59 9.71
N ILE A 137 13.31 -9.23 9.50
CA ILE A 137 12.64 -9.34 8.20
C ILE A 137 12.98 -8.08 7.38
N PRO A 138 13.41 -8.20 6.11
CA PRO A 138 13.69 -7.03 5.28
C PRO A 138 12.51 -6.03 5.28
N SER A 139 12.84 -4.77 5.53
CA SER A 139 11.89 -3.67 5.63
C SER A 139 12.12 -2.64 4.52
N TYR A 140 11.02 -2.12 3.99
CA TYR A 140 11.01 -1.19 2.87
C TYR A 140 10.08 -0.03 3.16
N SER A 141 10.31 1.09 2.48
CA SER A 141 9.40 2.23 2.47
C SER A 141 8.96 2.57 1.05
N MET A 142 7.68 2.89 0.88
CA MET A 142 7.15 3.57 -0.29
C MET A 142 6.94 5.04 0.08
N LYS A 143 7.67 5.95 -0.56
CA LYS A 143 7.69 7.37 -0.22
C LYS A 143 8.08 8.24 -1.41
N ILE A 144 7.94 9.55 -1.24
CA ILE A 144 8.42 10.55 -2.19
C ILE A 144 9.95 10.65 -2.18
N ASN A 145 10.52 10.75 -3.37
CA ASN A 145 11.87 11.26 -3.57
C ASN A 145 11.89 12.77 -3.33
N ASN A 146 12.31 13.18 -2.14
CA ASN A 146 12.34 14.59 -1.75
C ASN A 146 13.41 15.35 -2.54
N ASN A 147 12.97 16.29 -3.37
CA ASN A 147 13.83 17.19 -4.13
C ASN A 147 13.59 18.62 -3.64
N ALA A 148 14.63 19.24 -3.08
CA ALA A 148 14.57 20.59 -2.53
C ALA A 148 14.16 21.68 -3.54
N LYS A 149 14.23 21.40 -4.85
CA LYS A 149 13.80 22.33 -5.90
C LYS A 149 12.30 22.28 -6.20
N ILE A 150 11.59 21.29 -5.66
CA ILE A 150 10.16 21.10 -5.92
C ILE A 150 9.36 21.66 -4.75
N LYS A 151 8.40 22.54 -5.05
CA LYS A 151 7.39 22.94 -4.07
C LYS A 151 6.27 21.88 -4.05
N TYR A 152 6.19 21.14 -2.95
CA TYR A 152 5.17 20.12 -2.78
C TYR A 152 3.86 20.70 -2.27
N ARG A 153 2.76 20.09 -2.70
CA ARG A 153 1.41 20.38 -2.24
C ARG A 153 0.80 19.12 -1.63
N LEU A 154 0.25 19.24 -0.41
CA LEU A 154 -0.28 18.09 0.32
C LEU A 154 -1.44 17.42 -0.40
N ASP A 155 -2.35 18.20 -0.99
CA ASP A 155 -3.50 17.67 -1.72
C ASP A 155 -3.08 16.86 -2.96
N TYR A 156 -2.00 17.26 -3.62
CA TYR A 156 -1.45 16.51 -4.76
C TYR A 156 -0.76 15.22 -4.31
N LEU A 157 -0.04 15.26 -3.19
CA LEU A 157 0.57 14.09 -2.56
C LEU A 157 -0.49 13.04 -2.16
N GLN A 158 -1.58 13.48 -1.51
CA GLN A 158 -2.70 12.63 -1.11
C GLN A 158 -3.47 12.09 -2.34
N ASN A 159 -3.58 12.88 -3.41
CA ASN A 159 -4.16 12.40 -4.66
C ASN A 159 -3.27 11.35 -5.35
N ASP A 160 -1.94 11.49 -5.30
CA ASP A 160 -1.03 10.47 -5.80
C ASP A 160 -1.15 9.16 -5.00
N ILE A 161 -1.35 9.21 -3.68
CA ILE A 161 -1.66 8.01 -2.87
C ILE A 161 -2.90 7.29 -3.42
N LYS A 162 -3.98 8.03 -3.70
CA LYS A 162 -5.20 7.45 -4.29
C LYS A 162 -4.93 6.77 -5.63
N LYS A 163 -4.10 7.38 -6.48
CA LYS A 163 -3.71 6.82 -7.79
C LYS A 163 -2.80 5.60 -7.66
N LEU A 164 -1.80 5.65 -6.77
CA LEU A 164 -0.94 4.51 -6.43
C LEU A 164 -1.76 3.33 -5.94
N SER A 165 -2.83 3.59 -5.19
CA SER A 165 -3.69 2.55 -4.62
C SER A 165 -4.67 1.96 -5.63
N ASN A 166 -4.81 2.56 -6.82
CA ASN A 166 -5.84 2.12 -7.75
C ASN A 166 -5.46 0.80 -8.43
N GLY A 167 -5.91 -0.31 -7.85
CA GLY A 167 -5.67 -1.66 -8.34
C GLY A 167 -4.23 -2.15 -8.13
N LEU A 168 -3.52 -1.60 -7.14
CA LEU A 168 -2.12 -1.95 -6.85
C LEU A 168 -1.95 -3.46 -6.68
N ALA A 169 -2.76 -4.11 -5.84
CA ALA A 169 -2.61 -5.54 -5.56
C ALA A 169 -2.76 -6.38 -6.83
N TYR A 170 -3.76 -6.05 -7.65
CA TYR A 170 -4.00 -6.71 -8.93
C TYR A 170 -2.84 -6.52 -9.92
N ASN A 171 -2.37 -5.28 -10.10
CA ASN A 171 -1.28 -4.97 -11.02
C ASN A 171 0.03 -5.65 -10.62
N ILE A 172 0.32 -5.74 -9.32
CA ILE A 172 1.51 -6.44 -8.83
C ILE A 172 1.44 -7.94 -9.13
N GLN A 173 0.27 -8.56 -9.00
CA GLN A 173 0.09 -9.96 -9.41
C GLN A 173 0.28 -10.14 -10.93
N LEU A 174 -0.19 -9.19 -11.75
CA LEU A 174 0.03 -9.22 -13.21
C LEU A 174 1.51 -9.06 -13.57
N LEU A 175 2.22 -8.12 -12.96
CA LEU A 175 3.66 -7.93 -13.16
C LEU A 175 4.43 -9.19 -12.75
N ALA A 176 4.07 -9.81 -11.63
CA ALA A 176 4.67 -11.08 -11.20
C ALA A 176 4.46 -12.19 -12.24
N LYS A 177 3.26 -12.34 -12.81
CA LYS A 177 2.98 -13.32 -13.88
C LYS A 177 3.79 -13.02 -15.14
N LYS A 178 3.83 -11.75 -15.58
CA LYS A 178 4.60 -11.30 -16.75
C LYS A 178 6.09 -11.60 -16.59
N ASN A 179 6.66 -11.30 -15.43
CA ASN A 179 8.09 -11.49 -15.17
C ASN A 179 8.46 -12.97 -14.96
N LEU A 180 7.53 -13.82 -14.49
CA LEU A 180 7.76 -15.28 -14.48
C LEU A 180 8.01 -15.81 -15.89
N ASN A 181 7.21 -15.39 -16.87
CA ASN A 181 7.34 -15.86 -18.25
C ASN A 181 8.69 -15.46 -18.87
N LYS A 182 9.24 -14.30 -18.49
CA LYS A 182 10.56 -13.85 -18.94
C LYS A 182 11.73 -14.64 -18.35
N LEU A 183 11.55 -15.21 -17.16
CA LEU A 183 12.59 -16.00 -16.48
C LEU A 183 12.58 -17.49 -16.88
N LEU A 184 11.53 -17.93 -17.55
CA LEU A 184 11.35 -19.32 -18.02
C LEU A 184 11.57 -19.46 -19.54
N ALA A 185 11.77 -18.35 -20.25
CA ALA A 185 12.10 -18.29 -21.68
C ALA A 185 13.62 -18.17 -21.86
#